data_AF-A0A7S1T2Q1-F1
#
_entry.id   AF-A0A7S1T2Q1-F1
#
_cell.length_a   1.000
_cell.length_b   1.000
_cell.length_c   1.000
_cell.angle_alpha   90.00
_cell.angle_beta   90.00
_cell.angle_gamma   90.00
#
_symmetry.space_group_name_H-M   'P 1'
#
loop_
_entity.id
_entity.type
_entity.pdbx_description
1 polymer ?
#
loop_
_entity_poly.entity_id
_entity_poly.type
_entity_poly.pdbx_seq_one_letter_code
_entity_poly.pdbx_strand_id
1 'polypeptide(L)'
;MCHAAKPLRRRAVLLMGSWVNKLGSQWPTAYRIVEGMLGEEDPVLQLAAVGTLRAMVEDWDFKEETFLPHIPGCMQHLATILSVAVECDTQLKVFGLMTLMIERLGQSIKPYMQGLLSLLPQVWHQSNDNALLRIQVLLALQEIVNILGPESTAAYGVLLPVLGLATDISQPDELNLLEDGLGLWLVALRNAPQPHPQLLQLFPNLHAVMARSTEHIRVACQIIISAVLLGGQSFLAQHGASVVTIVTDAIGNVNERGMLILLPVLETIITCYPKEAPGSLEAALTKLLALVLRGGESTSVVAASSGVFARMLLNNSSEWPSYFQRYAAHVPLPAGAPSAGSHGDALMLAFVDVWLGQLDSIAQPAARKLSGLALCRLLCIPHIGVLERLDSIVAAVTGLWHEVEGGADDGTRIVYGYDYYTVISGGGMA
;
A
#
# COMPACT_ATOMS: atom_id res chain seq x y z
N MET A 1 -36.43 -21.15 -35.92
CA MET A 1 -36.59 -19.82 -36.56
C MET A 1 -35.41 -18.95 -36.09
N CYS A 2 -34.45 -18.42 -36.85
CA CYS A 2 -34.12 -18.41 -38.27
C CYS A 2 -32.57 -18.34 -38.34
N HIS A 3 -31.88 -19.43 -38.71
CA HIS A 3 -30.40 -19.50 -38.67
C HIS A 3 -29.71 -18.46 -39.58
N ALA A 4 -30.40 -17.93 -40.59
CA ALA A 4 -29.87 -16.98 -41.56
C ALA A 4 -29.63 -15.55 -41.01
N ALA A 5 -30.24 -15.17 -39.87
CA ALA A 5 -30.10 -13.82 -39.32
C ALA A 5 -28.89 -13.64 -38.39
N LYS A 6 -28.17 -14.72 -38.03
CA LYS A 6 -27.09 -14.68 -37.03
C LYS A 6 -25.94 -13.72 -37.37
N PRO A 7 -25.38 -13.71 -38.60
CA PRO A 7 -24.31 -12.77 -38.95
C PRO A 7 -24.76 -11.30 -38.89
N LEU A 8 -26.01 -11.03 -39.28
CA LEU A 8 -26.59 -9.69 -39.23
C LEU A 8 -26.81 -9.24 -37.77
N ARG A 9 -27.35 -10.11 -36.92
CA ARG A 9 -27.51 -9.83 -35.47
C ARG A 9 -26.16 -9.52 -34.82
N ARG A 10 -25.15 -10.36 -35.08
CA ARG A 10 -23.78 -10.15 -34.61
C ARG A 10 -23.25 -8.79 -35.06
N ARG A 11 -23.38 -8.47 -36.35
CA ARG A 11 -22.86 -7.22 -36.91
C ARG A 11 -23.59 -6.00 -36.36
N ALA A 12 -24.90 -6.08 -36.14
CA ALA A 12 -25.68 -5.01 -35.55
C ALA A 12 -25.23 -4.69 -34.12
N VAL A 13 -24.98 -5.71 -33.29
CA VAL A 13 -24.48 -5.51 -31.92
C VAL A 13 -23.05 -4.98 -31.90
N LEU A 14 -22.17 -5.47 -32.79
CA LEU A 14 -20.82 -4.91 -32.92
C LEU A 14 -20.84 -3.45 -33.39
N LEU A 15 -21.75 -3.10 -34.31
CA LEU A 15 -21.92 -1.73 -34.76
C LEU A 15 -22.34 -0.83 -33.59
N MET A 16 -23.29 -1.29 -32.76
CA MET A 16 -23.69 -0.59 -31.54
C MET A 16 -22.48 -0.31 -30.63
N GLY A 17 -21.62 -1.31 -30.39
CA GLY A 17 -20.41 -1.16 -29.58
C GLY A 17 -19.38 -0.18 -30.16
N SER A 18 -19.29 -0.07 -31.49
CA SER A 18 -18.40 0.92 -32.13
C SER A 18 -18.93 2.36 -32.13
N TRP A 19 -20.21 2.57 -31.82
CA TRP A 19 -20.88 3.88 -31.88
C TRP A 19 -21.66 4.19 -30.59
N VAL A 20 -21.17 3.71 -29.44
CA VAL A 20 -21.79 3.91 -28.12
C VAL A 20 -22.06 5.41 -27.85
N ASN A 21 -21.09 6.26 -28.16
CA ASN A 21 -21.19 7.72 -28.04
C ASN A 21 -22.30 8.37 -28.90
N LYS A 22 -22.97 7.63 -29.78
CA LYS A 22 -24.10 8.10 -30.60
C LYS A 22 -25.45 7.56 -30.14
N LEU A 23 -25.52 6.79 -29.06
CA LEU A 23 -26.77 6.18 -28.60
C LEU A 23 -27.79 7.21 -28.09
N GLY A 24 -27.35 8.31 -27.46
CA GLY A 24 -28.26 9.35 -26.98
C GLY A 24 -29.36 8.78 -26.08
N SER A 25 -30.63 9.00 -26.39
CA SER A 25 -31.76 8.47 -25.59
C SER A 25 -31.96 6.94 -25.70
N GLN A 26 -31.19 6.24 -26.54
CA GLN A 26 -31.37 4.81 -26.79
C GLN A 26 -30.62 3.90 -25.80
N TRP A 27 -29.85 4.45 -24.86
CA TRP A 27 -29.08 3.69 -23.86
C TRP A 27 -29.91 2.58 -23.16
N PRO A 28 -31.13 2.83 -22.64
CA PRO A 28 -31.91 1.77 -21.98
C PRO A 28 -32.33 0.63 -22.92
N THR A 29 -32.56 0.94 -24.20
CA THR A 29 -32.89 -0.09 -25.20
C THR A 29 -31.64 -0.86 -25.61
N ALA A 30 -30.50 -0.19 -25.74
CA ALA A 30 -29.21 -0.82 -26.02
C ALA A 30 -28.84 -1.83 -24.92
N TYR A 31 -28.98 -1.47 -23.64
CA TYR A 31 -28.71 -2.40 -22.53
C TYR A 31 -29.60 -3.64 -22.58
N ARG A 32 -30.91 -3.49 -22.82
CA ARG A 32 -31.82 -4.64 -22.99
C ARG A 32 -31.42 -5.56 -24.14
N ILE A 33 -31.00 -4.99 -25.27
CA ILE A 33 -30.56 -5.79 -26.43
C ILE A 33 -29.29 -6.56 -26.09
N VAL A 34 -28.31 -5.91 -25.46
CA VAL A 34 -27.03 -6.52 -25.10
C VAL A 34 -27.22 -7.60 -24.03
N GLU A 35 -28.00 -7.33 -22.98
CA GLU A 35 -28.37 -8.33 -21.97
C GLU A 35 -29.05 -9.55 -22.60
N GLY A 36 -30.02 -9.33 -23.49
CA GLY A 36 -30.69 -10.42 -24.21
C GLY A 36 -29.74 -11.22 -25.09
N MET A 37 -28.77 -10.57 -25.75
CA MET A 37 -27.77 -11.26 -26.58
C MET A 37 -26.75 -12.05 -25.75
N LEU A 38 -26.45 -11.63 -24.51
CA LEU A 38 -25.63 -12.42 -23.57
C LEU A 38 -26.30 -13.75 -23.19
N GLY A 39 -27.65 -13.77 -23.14
CA GLY A 39 -28.44 -14.96 -22.85
C GLY A 39 -28.71 -15.90 -24.03
N GLU A 40 -28.18 -15.62 -25.23
CA GLU A 40 -28.33 -16.51 -26.38
C GLU A 40 -27.45 -17.76 -26.24
N GLU A 41 -27.85 -18.87 -26.86
CA GLU A 41 -27.05 -20.12 -26.87
C GLU A 41 -25.81 -20.05 -27.79
N ASP A 42 -25.79 -19.11 -28.74
CA ASP A 42 -24.73 -19.02 -29.74
C ASP A 42 -23.50 -18.25 -29.19
N PRO A 43 -22.34 -18.90 -28.99
CA PRO A 43 -21.17 -18.28 -28.40
C PRO A 43 -20.66 -17.08 -29.22
N VAL A 44 -20.89 -17.07 -30.54
CA VAL A 44 -20.49 -15.96 -31.40
C VAL A 44 -21.33 -14.70 -31.12
N LEU A 45 -22.62 -14.88 -30.80
CA LEU A 45 -23.50 -13.78 -30.41
C LEU A 45 -23.20 -13.31 -28.98
N GLN A 46 -22.98 -14.26 -28.06
CA GLN A 46 -22.59 -13.95 -26.68
C GLN A 46 -21.29 -13.15 -26.65
N LEU A 47 -20.24 -13.59 -27.36
CA LEU A 47 -18.96 -12.88 -27.37
C LEU A 47 -19.03 -11.50 -28.04
N ALA A 48 -19.89 -11.34 -29.06
CA ALA A 48 -20.17 -10.02 -29.61
C ALA A 48 -20.86 -9.12 -28.58
N ALA A 49 -21.80 -9.66 -27.79
CA ALA A 49 -22.46 -8.94 -26.72
C ALA A 49 -21.50 -8.58 -25.58
N VAL A 50 -20.57 -9.47 -25.20
CA VAL A 50 -19.49 -9.20 -24.23
C VAL A 50 -18.64 -8.01 -24.70
N GLY A 51 -18.18 -8.03 -25.95
CA GLY A 51 -17.38 -6.93 -26.51
C GLY A 51 -18.15 -5.60 -26.56
N THR A 52 -19.42 -5.64 -26.92
CA THR A 52 -20.28 -4.44 -26.94
C THR A 52 -20.58 -3.93 -25.55
N LEU A 53 -20.88 -4.80 -24.58
CA LEU A 53 -21.11 -4.40 -23.19
C LEU A 53 -19.87 -3.75 -22.60
N ARG A 54 -18.68 -4.31 -22.87
CA ARG A 54 -17.41 -3.68 -22.49
C ARG A 54 -17.31 -2.26 -23.04
N ALA A 55 -17.50 -2.07 -24.35
CA ALA A 55 -17.44 -0.73 -24.95
C ALA A 55 -18.47 0.25 -24.34
N MET A 56 -19.65 -0.25 -23.94
CA MET A 56 -20.67 0.55 -23.27
C MET A 56 -20.27 0.98 -21.86
N VAL A 57 -19.64 0.09 -21.09
CA VAL A 57 -19.20 0.36 -19.70
C VAL A 57 -17.90 1.18 -19.66
N GLU A 58 -17.04 1.06 -20.68
CA GLU A 58 -15.81 1.87 -20.82
C GLU A 58 -16.09 3.30 -21.29
N ASP A 59 -17.23 3.57 -21.93
CA ASP A 59 -17.56 4.90 -22.44
C ASP A 59 -17.62 5.95 -21.32
N TRP A 60 -17.18 7.17 -21.63
CA TRP A 60 -17.16 8.29 -20.68
C TRP A 60 -18.56 8.76 -20.29
N ASP A 61 -19.57 8.54 -21.16
CA ASP A 61 -20.97 8.90 -20.94
C ASP A 61 -21.79 7.74 -20.35
N PHE A 62 -21.12 6.73 -19.78
CA PHE A 62 -21.75 5.55 -19.18
C PHE A 62 -22.90 5.93 -18.23
N LYS A 63 -24.10 5.42 -18.51
CA LYS A 63 -25.34 5.75 -17.79
C LYS A 63 -25.65 4.69 -16.72
N GLU A 64 -24.96 4.78 -15.59
CA GLU A 64 -25.07 3.85 -14.46
C GLU A 64 -26.53 3.62 -14.02
N GLU A 65 -27.30 4.69 -13.74
CA GLU A 65 -28.68 4.58 -13.23
C GLU A 65 -29.58 3.72 -14.13
N THR A 66 -29.45 3.88 -15.44
CA THR A 66 -30.22 3.11 -16.43
C THR A 66 -29.68 1.70 -16.63
N PHE A 67 -28.45 1.43 -16.20
CA PHE A 67 -27.82 0.12 -16.28
C PHE A 67 -28.12 -0.75 -15.05
N LEU A 68 -28.38 -0.17 -13.87
CA LEU A 68 -28.63 -0.90 -12.63
C LEU A 68 -29.63 -2.08 -12.77
N PRO A 69 -30.78 -1.93 -13.46
CA PRO A 69 -31.74 -3.03 -13.61
C PRO A 69 -31.20 -4.23 -14.40
N HIS A 70 -30.17 -4.03 -15.22
CA HIS A 70 -29.56 -5.03 -16.10
C HIS A 70 -28.39 -5.77 -15.44
N ILE A 71 -27.86 -5.28 -14.32
CA ILE A 71 -26.72 -5.89 -13.62
C ILE A 71 -26.98 -7.37 -13.29
N PRO A 72 -28.11 -7.77 -12.66
CA PRO A 72 -28.31 -9.17 -12.26
C PRO A 72 -28.24 -10.12 -13.45
N GLY A 73 -28.93 -9.78 -14.54
CA GLY A 73 -28.96 -10.59 -15.75
C GLY A 73 -27.60 -10.61 -16.44
N CYS A 74 -26.96 -9.45 -16.65
CA CYS A 74 -25.61 -9.40 -17.22
C CYS A 74 -24.62 -10.26 -16.42
N MET A 75 -24.59 -10.13 -15.10
CA MET A 75 -23.67 -10.90 -14.24
C MET A 75 -23.95 -12.41 -14.30
N GLN A 76 -25.22 -12.82 -14.30
CA GLN A 76 -25.60 -14.22 -14.43
C GLN A 76 -25.18 -14.82 -15.78
N HIS A 77 -25.41 -14.11 -16.88
CA HIS A 77 -25.03 -14.57 -18.20
C HIS A 77 -23.50 -14.61 -18.36
N LEU A 78 -22.78 -13.59 -17.89
CA LEU A 78 -21.31 -13.56 -17.91
C LEU A 78 -20.72 -14.71 -17.09
N ALA A 79 -21.26 -14.97 -15.89
CA ALA A 79 -20.87 -16.12 -15.07
C ALA A 79 -21.08 -17.46 -15.79
N THR A 80 -22.21 -17.60 -16.47
CA THR A 80 -22.52 -18.79 -17.28
C THR A 80 -21.50 -18.95 -18.39
N ILE A 81 -21.28 -17.91 -19.22
CA ILE A 81 -20.31 -17.93 -20.32
C ILE A 81 -18.91 -18.29 -19.80
N LEU A 82 -18.49 -17.69 -18.68
CA LEU A 82 -17.21 -17.98 -18.06
C LEU A 82 -17.08 -19.46 -17.66
N SER A 83 -18.14 -20.04 -17.08
CA SER A 83 -18.14 -21.42 -16.58
C SER A 83 -18.05 -22.49 -17.69
N VAL A 84 -18.58 -22.21 -18.89
CA VAL A 84 -18.55 -23.14 -20.03
C VAL A 84 -17.42 -22.85 -21.02
N ALA A 85 -16.74 -21.70 -20.91
CA ALA A 85 -15.65 -21.34 -21.78
C ALA A 85 -14.43 -22.27 -21.58
N VAL A 86 -13.97 -22.87 -22.67
CA VAL A 86 -12.77 -23.73 -22.70
C VAL A 86 -11.51 -22.90 -23.04
N GLU A 87 -11.66 -21.88 -23.88
CA GLU A 87 -10.55 -21.03 -24.30
C GLU A 87 -10.21 -19.98 -23.25
N CYS A 88 -8.95 -19.94 -22.82
CA CYS A 88 -8.43 -18.93 -21.89
C CYS A 88 -8.77 -17.50 -22.33
N ASP A 89 -8.58 -17.16 -23.61
CA ASP A 89 -8.87 -15.82 -24.13
C ASP A 89 -10.32 -15.41 -23.91
N THR A 90 -11.24 -16.37 -24.01
CA THR A 90 -12.66 -16.12 -23.76
C THR A 90 -12.91 -15.91 -22.27
N GLN A 91 -12.31 -16.74 -21.42
CA GLN A 91 -12.40 -16.59 -19.96
C GLN A 91 -11.86 -15.22 -19.51
N LEU A 92 -10.69 -14.81 -19.99
CA LEU A 92 -10.07 -13.52 -19.70
C LEU A 92 -10.94 -12.34 -20.17
N LYS A 93 -11.52 -12.41 -21.37
CA LYS A 93 -12.40 -11.35 -21.89
C LYS A 93 -13.63 -11.16 -21.01
N VAL A 94 -14.28 -12.27 -20.65
CA VAL A 94 -15.52 -12.27 -19.85
C VAL A 94 -15.23 -11.83 -18.41
N PHE A 95 -14.21 -12.41 -17.78
CA PHE A 95 -13.83 -12.07 -16.42
C PHE A 95 -13.34 -10.62 -16.30
N GLY A 96 -12.55 -10.16 -17.28
CA GLY A 96 -12.12 -8.76 -17.32
C GLY A 96 -13.28 -7.78 -17.49
N LEU A 97 -14.36 -8.16 -18.19
CA LEU A 97 -15.58 -7.35 -18.25
C LEU A 97 -16.30 -7.33 -16.90
N MET A 98 -16.39 -8.48 -16.22
CA MET A 98 -16.98 -8.52 -14.87
C MET A 98 -16.20 -7.62 -13.91
N THR A 99 -14.86 -7.65 -13.96
CA THR A 99 -13.99 -6.81 -13.13
C THR A 99 -14.18 -5.34 -13.45
N LEU A 100 -14.20 -4.96 -14.73
CA LEU A 100 -14.51 -3.60 -15.17
C LEU A 100 -15.88 -3.13 -14.67
N MET A 101 -16.90 -4.00 -14.69
CA MET A 101 -18.22 -3.65 -14.17
C MET A 101 -18.18 -3.40 -12.66
N ILE A 102 -17.42 -4.20 -11.90
CA ILE A 102 -17.22 -4.01 -10.46
C ILE A 102 -16.57 -2.63 -10.20
N GLU A 103 -15.48 -2.32 -10.90
CA GLU A 103 -14.76 -1.05 -10.79
C GLU A 103 -15.65 0.16 -11.15
N ARG A 104 -16.36 0.08 -12.29
CA ARG A 104 -17.18 1.19 -12.79
C ARG A 104 -18.43 1.46 -11.96
N LEU A 105 -19.01 0.43 -11.36
CA LEU A 105 -20.23 0.57 -10.55
C LEU A 105 -19.93 0.87 -9.08
N GLY A 106 -18.72 0.59 -8.61
CA GLY A 106 -18.28 0.87 -7.24
C GLY A 106 -19.29 0.37 -6.19
N GLN A 107 -19.86 1.29 -5.40
CA GLN A 107 -20.78 0.94 -4.32
C GLN A 107 -22.11 0.33 -4.79
N SER A 108 -22.54 0.61 -6.03
CA SER A 108 -23.81 0.11 -6.56
C SER A 108 -23.81 -1.40 -6.82
N ILE A 109 -22.63 -2.04 -6.89
CA ILE A 109 -22.53 -3.50 -7.07
C ILE A 109 -22.75 -4.29 -5.77
N LYS A 110 -22.71 -3.63 -4.59
CA LYS A 110 -22.80 -4.29 -3.28
C LYS A 110 -23.95 -5.30 -3.14
N PRO A 111 -25.18 -5.01 -3.60
CA PRO A 111 -26.30 -5.97 -3.50
C PRO A 111 -26.05 -7.31 -4.21
N TYR A 112 -25.11 -7.34 -5.16
CA TYR A 112 -24.79 -8.51 -5.99
C TYR A 112 -23.49 -9.22 -5.57
N MET A 113 -22.84 -8.73 -4.51
CA MET A 113 -21.49 -9.16 -4.12
C MET A 113 -21.41 -10.65 -3.73
N GLN A 114 -22.46 -11.19 -3.10
CA GLN A 114 -22.49 -12.60 -2.72
C GLN A 114 -22.43 -13.52 -3.94
N GLY A 115 -23.14 -13.17 -5.02
CA GLY A 115 -23.11 -13.89 -6.29
C GLY A 115 -21.71 -13.88 -6.89
N LEU A 116 -21.08 -12.70 -6.95
CA LEU A 116 -19.70 -12.52 -7.41
C LEU A 116 -18.71 -13.39 -6.63
N LEU A 117 -18.73 -13.32 -5.30
CA LEU A 117 -17.84 -14.09 -4.44
C LEU A 117 -17.99 -15.59 -4.63
N SER A 118 -19.21 -16.09 -4.88
CA SER A 118 -19.45 -17.52 -5.11
C SER A 118 -18.84 -18.07 -6.40
N LEU A 119 -18.53 -17.21 -7.37
CA LEU A 119 -17.95 -17.61 -8.66
C LEU A 119 -16.43 -17.74 -8.59
N LEU A 120 -15.78 -16.90 -7.80
CA LEU A 120 -14.31 -16.80 -7.76
C LEU A 120 -13.59 -18.11 -7.40
N PRO A 121 -14.05 -18.95 -6.44
CA PRO A 121 -13.42 -20.23 -6.17
C PRO A 121 -13.41 -21.15 -7.39
N GLN A 122 -14.49 -21.18 -8.17
CA GLN A 122 -14.58 -22.03 -9.35
C GLN A 122 -13.58 -21.57 -10.42
N VAL A 123 -13.49 -20.26 -10.66
CA VAL A 123 -12.53 -19.66 -11.59
C VAL A 123 -11.09 -19.92 -11.15
N TRP A 124 -10.82 -19.83 -9.83
CA TRP A 124 -9.50 -20.14 -9.26
C TRP A 124 -9.10 -21.61 -9.47
N HIS A 125 -10.02 -22.55 -9.27
CA HIS A 125 -9.73 -23.97 -9.46
C HIS A 125 -9.57 -24.36 -10.94
N GLN A 126 -10.36 -23.76 -11.83
CA GLN A 126 -10.27 -24.00 -13.28
C GLN A 126 -8.99 -23.42 -13.89
N SER A 127 -8.38 -22.42 -13.25
CA SER A 127 -7.15 -21.76 -13.69
C SER A 127 -5.86 -22.43 -13.20
N ASN A 128 -5.91 -23.72 -12.84
CA ASN A 128 -4.77 -24.40 -12.24
C ASN A 128 -3.47 -24.34 -13.06
N ASP A 129 -3.58 -24.36 -14.38
CA ASP A 129 -2.44 -24.27 -15.30
C ASP A 129 -2.27 -22.85 -15.90
N ASN A 130 -2.99 -21.85 -15.37
CA ASN A 130 -3.08 -20.53 -15.96
C ASN A 130 -2.92 -19.41 -14.94
N ALA A 131 -1.67 -18.97 -14.79
CA ALA A 131 -1.32 -17.87 -13.88
C ALA A 131 -2.05 -16.56 -14.20
N LEU A 132 -2.33 -16.24 -15.48
CA LEU A 132 -3.00 -14.99 -15.85
C LEU A 132 -4.42 -14.92 -15.30
N LEU A 133 -5.18 -16.02 -15.38
CA LEU A 133 -6.54 -16.05 -14.86
C LEU A 133 -6.54 -16.01 -13.32
N ARG A 134 -5.55 -16.61 -12.66
CA ARG A 134 -5.35 -16.47 -11.21
C ARG A 134 -5.03 -15.04 -10.79
N ILE A 135 -4.18 -14.33 -11.53
CA ILE A 135 -3.90 -12.90 -11.33
C ILE A 135 -5.19 -12.10 -11.42
N GLN A 136 -6.04 -12.37 -12.42
CA GLN A 136 -7.33 -11.68 -12.52
C GLN A 136 -8.22 -11.92 -11.29
N VAL A 137 -8.25 -13.14 -10.73
CA VAL A 137 -8.98 -13.41 -9.48
C VAL A 137 -8.42 -12.60 -8.30
N LEU A 138 -7.09 -12.46 -8.19
CA LEU A 138 -6.45 -11.62 -7.16
C LEU A 138 -6.85 -10.15 -7.30
N LEU A 139 -6.83 -9.61 -8.51
CA LEU A 139 -7.23 -8.23 -8.80
C LEU A 139 -8.72 -7.98 -8.53
N ALA A 140 -9.59 -8.92 -8.93
CA ALA A 140 -11.02 -8.83 -8.63
C ALA A 140 -11.29 -8.87 -7.12
N LEU A 141 -10.58 -9.71 -6.36
CA LEU A 141 -10.68 -9.74 -4.90
C LEU A 141 -10.22 -8.43 -4.27
N GLN A 142 -9.16 -7.78 -4.79
CA GLN A 142 -8.72 -6.47 -4.32
C GLN A 142 -9.84 -5.44 -4.47
N GLU A 143 -10.46 -5.37 -5.64
CA GLU A 143 -11.53 -4.41 -5.90
C GLU A 143 -12.77 -4.69 -5.05
N ILE A 144 -13.17 -5.95 -4.93
CA ILE A 144 -14.28 -6.37 -4.07
C ILE A 144 -14.05 -5.96 -2.61
N VAL A 145 -12.84 -6.17 -2.08
CA VAL A 145 -12.51 -5.80 -0.70
C VAL A 145 -12.52 -4.29 -0.51
N ASN A 146 -12.03 -3.50 -1.47
CA ASN A 146 -12.10 -2.04 -1.43
C ASN A 146 -13.55 -1.54 -1.43
N ILE A 147 -14.41 -2.12 -2.27
CA ILE A 147 -15.83 -1.76 -2.34
C ILE A 147 -16.55 -2.11 -1.03
N LEU A 148 -16.30 -3.31 -0.49
CA LEU A 148 -16.89 -3.75 0.77
C LEU A 148 -16.44 -2.88 1.95
N GLY A 149 -15.19 -2.42 1.94
CA GLY A 149 -14.64 -1.58 3.02
C GLY A 149 -14.75 -2.29 4.37
N PRO A 150 -15.41 -1.70 5.39
CA PRO A 150 -15.61 -2.33 6.69
C PRO A 150 -16.32 -3.70 6.65
N GLU A 151 -17.09 -3.98 5.60
CA GLU A 151 -17.78 -5.26 5.39
C GLU A 151 -16.89 -6.34 4.73
N SER A 152 -15.59 -6.07 4.57
CA SER A 152 -14.62 -6.93 3.86
C SER A 152 -14.56 -8.38 4.36
N THR A 153 -14.94 -8.61 5.61
CA THR A 153 -15.04 -9.97 6.20
C THR A 153 -15.94 -10.91 5.40
N ALA A 154 -16.91 -10.39 4.65
CA ALA A 154 -17.75 -11.18 3.75
C ALA A 154 -16.94 -11.90 2.64
N ALA A 155 -15.79 -11.36 2.25
CA ALA A 155 -14.92 -11.96 1.22
C ALA A 155 -13.92 -12.99 1.79
N TYR A 156 -13.76 -13.08 3.11
CA TYR A 156 -12.66 -13.85 3.73
C TYR A 156 -12.71 -15.34 3.46
N GLY A 157 -13.91 -15.91 3.26
CA GLY A 157 -14.07 -17.32 2.91
C GLY A 157 -13.39 -17.71 1.59
N VAL A 158 -13.27 -16.77 0.65
CA VAL A 158 -12.57 -16.96 -0.63
C VAL A 158 -11.15 -16.39 -0.57
N LEU A 159 -11.00 -15.22 0.04
CA LEU A 159 -9.76 -14.47 0.07
C LEU A 159 -8.64 -15.17 0.86
N LEU A 160 -8.94 -15.78 2.01
CA LEU A 160 -7.89 -16.36 2.86
C LEU A 160 -7.19 -17.58 2.22
N PRO A 161 -7.90 -18.56 1.63
CA PRO A 161 -7.24 -19.65 0.90
C PRO A 161 -6.39 -19.16 -0.28
N VAL A 162 -6.90 -18.17 -1.04
CA VAL A 162 -6.20 -17.59 -2.18
C VAL A 162 -4.92 -16.86 -1.75
N LEU A 163 -5.00 -16.05 -0.67
CA LEU A 163 -3.83 -15.39 -0.10
C LEU A 163 -2.78 -16.35 0.41
N GLY A 164 -3.19 -17.43 1.08
CA GLY A 164 -2.28 -18.45 1.58
C GLY A 164 -1.43 -19.05 0.46
N LEU A 165 -2.03 -19.33 -0.69
CA LEU A 165 -1.33 -19.85 -1.87
C LEU A 165 -0.49 -18.78 -2.58
N ALA A 166 -1.04 -17.58 -2.78
CA ALA A 166 -0.38 -16.52 -3.55
C ALA A 166 0.84 -15.91 -2.84
N THR A 167 0.91 -16.02 -1.51
CA THR A 167 2.03 -15.49 -0.72
C THR A 167 3.05 -16.55 -0.31
N ASP A 168 2.80 -17.83 -0.59
CA ASP A 168 3.69 -18.93 -0.23
C ASP A 168 4.81 -19.08 -1.26
N ILE A 169 6.03 -18.77 -0.84
CA ILE A 169 7.23 -18.82 -1.69
C ILE A 169 7.72 -20.24 -2.03
N SER A 170 7.07 -21.28 -1.50
CA SER A 170 7.36 -22.67 -1.85
C SER A 170 6.52 -23.16 -3.03
N GLN A 171 5.53 -22.39 -3.49
CA GLN A 171 4.65 -22.76 -4.58
C GLN A 171 5.33 -22.57 -5.95
N PRO A 172 5.05 -23.46 -6.94
CA PRO A 172 5.65 -23.38 -8.26
C PRO A 172 5.25 -22.11 -9.03
N ASP A 173 4.06 -21.58 -8.75
CA ASP A 173 3.50 -20.39 -9.43
C ASP A 173 3.85 -19.07 -8.73
N GLU A 174 4.69 -19.09 -7.70
CA GLU A 174 5.04 -17.93 -6.88
C GLU A 174 5.45 -16.72 -7.74
N LEU A 175 6.34 -16.92 -8.72
CA LEU A 175 6.88 -15.84 -9.56
C LEU A 175 5.80 -15.04 -10.27
N ASN A 176 4.63 -15.63 -10.53
CA ASN A 176 3.54 -14.97 -11.22
C ASN A 176 2.52 -14.36 -10.26
N LEU A 177 2.35 -14.92 -9.06
CA LEU A 177 1.25 -14.57 -8.16
C LEU A 177 1.68 -13.67 -6.99
N LEU A 178 2.97 -13.65 -6.66
CA LEU A 178 3.44 -13.04 -5.42
C LEU A 178 3.16 -11.54 -5.36
N GLU A 179 3.41 -10.79 -6.44
CA GLU A 179 3.20 -9.35 -6.48
C GLU A 179 1.73 -8.99 -6.21
N ASP A 180 0.81 -9.62 -6.94
CA ASP A 180 -0.64 -9.42 -6.77
C ASP A 180 -1.17 -10.01 -5.46
N GLY A 181 -0.55 -11.08 -4.96
CA GLY A 181 -0.86 -11.70 -3.67
C GLY A 181 -0.53 -10.77 -2.50
N LEU A 182 0.65 -10.13 -2.52
CA LEU A 182 1.04 -9.11 -1.55
C LEU A 182 0.14 -7.87 -1.67
N GLY A 183 -0.23 -7.47 -2.89
CA GLY A 183 -1.22 -6.41 -3.15
C GLY A 183 -2.58 -6.72 -2.50
N LEU A 184 -3.11 -7.92 -2.72
CA LEU A 184 -4.36 -8.36 -2.10
C LEU A 184 -4.27 -8.39 -0.58
N TRP A 185 -3.15 -8.85 -0.02
CA TRP A 185 -3.00 -8.90 1.43
C TRP A 185 -2.96 -7.51 2.05
N LEU A 186 -2.27 -6.56 1.42
CA LEU A 186 -2.26 -5.16 1.84
C LEU A 186 -3.67 -4.56 1.83
N VAL A 187 -4.43 -4.78 0.75
CA VAL A 187 -5.82 -4.32 0.62
C VAL A 187 -6.71 -4.95 1.71
N ALA A 188 -6.53 -6.25 1.99
CA ALA A 188 -7.25 -6.95 3.05
C ALA A 188 -6.96 -6.36 4.44
N LEU A 189 -5.69 -6.07 4.75
CA LEU A 189 -5.30 -5.46 6.04
C LEU A 189 -5.89 -4.06 6.21
N ARG A 190 -5.91 -3.24 5.15
CA ARG A 190 -6.42 -1.86 5.21
C ARG A 190 -7.94 -1.76 5.34
N ASN A 191 -8.66 -2.76 4.83
CA ASN A 191 -10.12 -2.81 4.90
C ASN A 191 -10.64 -3.72 6.04
N ALA A 192 -9.74 -4.36 6.80
CA ALA A 192 -10.14 -5.17 7.94
C ALA A 192 -10.73 -4.27 9.05
N PRO A 193 -11.99 -4.49 9.49
CA PRO A 193 -12.61 -3.64 10.51
C PRO A 193 -12.00 -3.85 11.91
N GLN A 194 -11.32 -4.97 12.12
CA GLN A 194 -10.66 -5.35 13.37
C GLN A 194 -9.53 -6.36 13.08
N PRO A 195 -8.56 -6.53 13.98
CA PRO A 195 -7.51 -7.53 13.80
C PRO A 195 -8.07 -8.93 13.57
N HIS A 196 -7.64 -9.57 12.48
CA HIS A 196 -8.09 -10.90 12.09
C HIS A 196 -6.91 -11.89 12.13
N PRO A 197 -6.95 -12.94 12.99
CA PRO A 197 -5.81 -13.84 13.20
C PRO A 197 -5.27 -14.46 11.91
N GLN A 198 -6.13 -14.93 11.02
CA GLN A 198 -5.68 -15.59 9.78
C GLN A 198 -5.00 -14.65 8.79
N LEU A 199 -5.29 -13.33 8.83
CA LEU A 199 -4.58 -12.35 8.00
C LEU A 199 -3.20 -12.04 8.56
N LEU A 200 -3.07 -11.98 9.89
CA LEU A 200 -1.81 -11.66 10.56
C LEU A 200 -0.87 -12.88 10.60
N GLN A 201 -1.42 -14.10 10.66
CA GLN A 201 -0.65 -15.35 10.66
C GLN A 201 0.10 -15.64 9.35
N LEU A 202 -0.19 -14.89 8.27
CA LEU A 202 0.56 -14.95 7.01
C LEU A 202 1.93 -14.26 7.10
N PHE A 203 2.23 -13.54 8.18
CA PHE A 203 3.47 -12.78 8.33
C PHE A 203 4.79 -13.56 8.11
N PRO A 204 4.91 -14.85 8.48
CA PRO A 204 6.09 -15.64 8.14
C PRO A 204 6.39 -15.68 6.64
N ASN A 205 5.36 -15.61 5.78
CA ASN A 205 5.54 -15.55 4.33
C ASN A 205 6.24 -14.25 3.92
N LEU A 206 5.84 -13.09 4.48
CA LEU A 206 6.49 -11.82 4.20
C LEU A 206 7.96 -11.82 4.60
N HIS A 207 8.28 -12.41 5.75
CA HIS A 207 9.65 -12.58 6.20
C HIS A 207 10.47 -13.41 5.21
N ALA A 208 9.91 -14.52 4.72
CA ALA A 208 10.57 -15.37 3.75
C ALA A 208 10.79 -14.66 2.40
N VAL A 209 9.80 -13.90 1.92
CA VAL A 209 9.90 -13.06 0.72
C VAL A 209 11.04 -12.06 0.84
N MET A 210 11.05 -11.27 1.93
CA MET A 210 12.05 -10.21 2.15
C MET A 210 13.46 -10.75 2.41
N ALA A 211 13.59 -11.99 2.89
CA ALA A 211 14.89 -12.64 3.07
C ALA A 211 15.51 -13.06 1.73
N ARG A 212 14.71 -13.31 0.68
CA ARG A 212 15.20 -13.73 -0.64
C ARG A 212 15.61 -12.53 -1.51
N SER A 213 14.80 -11.48 -1.51
CA SER A 213 15.00 -10.30 -2.35
C SER A 213 14.36 -9.06 -1.72
N THR A 214 14.84 -7.88 -2.12
CA THR A 214 14.25 -6.59 -1.73
C THR A 214 13.33 -6.03 -2.82
N GLU A 215 12.93 -6.84 -3.79
CA GLU A 215 12.13 -6.40 -4.95
C GLU A 215 10.75 -5.87 -4.52
N HIS A 216 10.16 -6.51 -3.51
CA HIS A 216 8.85 -6.18 -2.96
C HIS A 216 8.92 -5.26 -1.73
N ILE A 217 10.05 -4.59 -1.48
CA ILE A 217 10.25 -3.77 -0.27
C ILE A 217 9.13 -2.73 -0.06
N ARG A 218 8.60 -2.16 -1.16
CA ARG A 218 7.54 -1.16 -1.08
C ARG A 218 6.26 -1.73 -0.46
N VAL A 219 5.74 -2.80 -1.02
CA VAL A 219 4.50 -3.41 -0.53
C VAL A 219 4.74 -4.06 0.84
N ALA A 220 5.91 -4.64 1.07
CA ALA A 220 6.27 -5.23 2.37
C ALA A 220 6.27 -4.20 3.49
N CYS A 221 6.89 -3.03 3.30
CA CYS A 221 6.87 -1.95 4.30
C CYS A 221 5.43 -1.49 4.61
N GLN A 222 4.57 -1.42 3.59
CA GLN A 222 3.16 -1.06 3.77
C GLN A 222 2.38 -2.14 4.52
N ILE A 223 2.63 -3.42 4.23
CA ILE A 223 2.04 -4.55 4.97
C ILE A 223 2.48 -4.51 6.43
N ILE A 224 3.77 -4.28 6.71
CA ILE A 224 4.29 -4.18 8.08
C ILE A 224 3.57 -3.04 8.82
N ILE A 225 3.50 -1.85 8.24
CA ILE A 225 2.79 -0.70 8.84
C ILE A 225 1.33 -1.06 9.12
N SER A 226 0.62 -1.61 8.14
CA SER A 226 -0.79 -1.99 8.30
C SER A 226 -0.98 -3.08 9.37
N ALA A 227 -0.11 -4.09 9.42
CA ALA A 227 -0.17 -5.16 10.42
C ALA A 227 0.16 -4.66 11.84
N VAL A 228 1.11 -3.73 11.98
CA VAL A 228 1.46 -3.10 13.26
C VAL A 228 0.31 -2.25 13.80
N LEU A 229 -0.34 -1.46 12.92
CA LEU A 229 -1.48 -0.61 13.28
C LEU A 229 -2.74 -1.41 13.59
N LEU A 230 -3.03 -2.44 12.78
CA LEU A 230 -4.22 -3.28 12.95
C LEU A 230 -4.06 -4.29 14.10
N GLY A 231 -2.93 -4.98 14.14
CA GLY A 231 -2.65 -6.10 15.03
C GLY A 231 -2.18 -5.71 16.42
N GLY A 232 -1.72 -4.48 16.62
CA GLY A 232 -1.42 -4.00 17.97
C GLY A 232 -0.24 -4.73 18.63
N GLN A 233 -0.26 -4.75 19.97
CA GLN A 233 0.74 -5.45 20.79
C GLN A 233 0.74 -6.97 20.56
N SER A 234 -0.40 -7.59 20.27
CA SER A 234 -0.48 -9.05 20.04
C SER A 234 0.28 -9.45 18.79
N PHE A 235 0.19 -8.65 17.71
CA PHE A 235 0.98 -8.85 16.51
C PHE A 235 2.49 -8.72 16.80
N LEU A 236 2.91 -7.68 17.52
CA LEU A 236 4.33 -7.50 17.87
C LEU A 236 4.87 -8.61 18.77
N ALA A 237 4.07 -9.11 19.72
CA ALA A 237 4.46 -10.22 20.56
C ALA A 237 4.72 -11.51 19.75
N GLN A 238 3.96 -11.72 18.67
CA GLN A 238 4.06 -12.91 17.83
C GLN A 238 5.09 -12.78 16.70
N HIS A 239 5.15 -11.62 16.04
CA HIS A 239 5.88 -11.40 14.79
C HIS A 239 6.92 -10.28 14.86
N GLY A 240 7.07 -9.62 16.02
CA GLY A 240 7.98 -8.49 16.20
C GLY A 240 9.44 -8.83 15.89
N ALA A 241 9.90 -10.03 16.26
CA ALA A 241 11.25 -10.49 15.92
C ALA A 241 11.48 -10.51 14.39
N SER A 242 10.53 -11.05 13.62
CA SER A 242 10.60 -11.06 12.16
C SER A 242 10.56 -9.66 11.55
N VAL A 243 9.77 -8.74 12.12
CA VAL A 243 9.76 -7.32 11.71
C VAL A 243 11.15 -6.69 11.92
N VAL A 244 11.74 -6.89 13.09
CA VAL A 244 13.07 -6.37 13.43
C VAL A 244 14.12 -6.93 12.48
N THR A 245 14.09 -8.24 12.18
CA THR A 245 15.01 -8.87 11.22
C THR A 245 14.88 -8.23 9.83
N ILE A 246 13.67 -8.14 9.26
CA ILE A 246 13.43 -7.54 7.94
C ILE A 246 14.01 -6.12 7.88
N VAL A 247 13.70 -5.29 8.88
CA VAL A 247 14.13 -3.90 8.89
C VAL A 247 15.65 -3.78 9.08
N THR A 248 16.23 -4.56 9.99
CA THR A 248 17.68 -4.55 10.24
C THR A 248 18.47 -5.00 9.01
N ASP A 249 17.99 -6.04 8.32
CA ASP A 249 18.62 -6.58 7.13
C ASP A 249 18.51 -5.61 5.95
N ALA A 250 17.39 -4.90 5.81
CA ALA A 250 17.19 -3.93 4.72
C ALA A 250 18.03 -2.65 4.90
N ILE A 251 18.23 -2.16 6.13
CA ILE A 251 19.00 -0.93 6.40
C ILE A 251 20.41 -1.04 5.78
N GLY A 252 20.77 -0.10 4.90
CA GLY A 252 22.08 -0.06 4.22
C GLY A 252 22.30 -1.11 3.13
N ASN A 253 21.33 -1.98 2.88
CA ASN A 253 21.38 -3.01 1.83
C ASN A 253 20.38 -2.75 0.70
N VAL A 254 19.72 -1.59 0.71
CA VAL A 254 18.82 -1.12 -0.35
C VAL A 254 19.27 0.24 -0.85
N ASN A 255 18.83 0.61 -2.05
CA ASN A 255 19.12 1.94 -2.58
C ASN A 255 18.40 3.04 -1.79
N GLU A 256 18.71 4.31 -2.11
CA GLU A 256 18.10 5.49 -1.50
C GLU A 256 16.57 5.41 -1.44
N ARG A 257 15.92 5.04 -2.56
CA ARG A 257 14.46 4.90 -2.61
C ARG A 257 13.94 3.85 -1.65
N GLY A 258 14.64 2.72 -1.53
CA GLY A 258 14.32 1.66 -0.57
C GLY A 258 14.46 2.14 0.88
N MET A 259 15.55 2.85 1.20
CA MET A 259 15.77 3.43 2.53
C MET A 259 14.64 4.39 2.91
N LEU A 260 14.27 5.32 2.01
CA LEU A 260 13.19 6.28 2.26
C LEU A 260 11.82 5.62 2.45
N ILE A 261 11.58 4.43 1.89
CA ILE A 261 10.35 3.65 2.10
C ILE A 261 10.39 2.87 3.42
N LEU A 262 11.58 2.47 3.86
CA LEU A 262 11.79 1.69 5.07
C LEU A 262 11.68 2.54 6.35
N LEU A 263 12.21 3.76 6.35
CA LEU A 263 12.25 4.63 7.53
C LEU A 263 10.87 4.91 8.18
N PRO A 264 9.77 5.11 7.41
CA PRO A 264 8.42 5.22 7.97
C PRO A 264 7.96 3.98 8.77
N VAL A 265 8.51 2.79 8.50
CA VAL A 265 8.22 1.59 9.30
C VAL A 265 8.76 1.76 10.71
N LEU A 266 10.02 2.17 10.85
CA LEU A 266 10.65 2.46 12.14
C LEU A 266 9.90 3.56 12.89
N GLU A 267 9.60 4.66 12.21
CA GLU A 267 8.89 5.79 12.80
C GLU A 267 7.49 5.39 13.30
N THR A 268 6.76 4.57 12.52
CA THR A 268 5.44 4.07 12.91
C THR A 268 5.53 3.23 14.17
N ILE A 269 6.47 2.27 14.23
CA ILE A 269 6.62 1.39 15.39
C ILE A 269 7.01 2.20 16.63
N ILE A 270 7.94 3.16 16.51
CA ILE A 270 8.34 4.05 17.62
C ILE A 270 7.18 4.95 18.07
N THR A 271 6.33 5.39 17.14
CA THR A 271 5.15 6.20 17.46
C THR A 271 4.09 5.39 18.20
N CYS A 272 3.83 4.16 17.76
CA CYS A 272 2.80 3.31 18.36
C CYS A 272 3.23 2.68 19.69
N TYR A 273 4.52 2.37 19.86
CA TYR A 273 5.07 1.65 21.03
C TYR A 273 6.29 2.37 21.59
N PRO A 274 6.14 3.61 22.08
CA PRO A 274 7.27 4.44 22.45
C PRO A 274 8.18 3.82 23.51
N LYS A 275 7.65 3.01 24.45
CA LYS A 275 8.45 2.44 25.54
C LYS A 275 9.24 1.21 25.09
N GLU A 276 8.63 0.35 24.29
CA GLU A 276 9.15 -0.97 23.91
C GLU A 276 9.98 -0.91 22.61
N ALA A 277 9.61 -0.04 21.68
CA ALA A 277 10.20 0.03 20.34
C ALA A 277 11.71 0.37 20.35
N PRO A 278 12.23 1.33 21.13
CA PRO A 278 13.65 1.65 21.11
C PRO A 278 14.55 0.48 21.51
N GLY A 279 14.12 -0.33 22.49
CA GLY A 279 14.83 -1.55 22.88
C GLY A 279 14.69 -2.67 21.84
N SER A 280 13.48 -2.87 21.32
CA SER A 280 13.23 -3.93 20.32
C SER A 280 13.92 -3.67 18.98
N LEU A 281 14.06 -2.39 18.59
CA LEU A 281 14.71 -1.94 17.36
C LEU A 281 16.19 -1.56 17.56
N GLU A 282 16.79 -1.88 18.71
CA GLU A 282 18.14 -1.44 19.08
C GLU A 282 19.18 -1.78 17.98
N ALA A 283 19.14 -2.98 17.42
CA ALA A 283 20.03 -3.39 16.33
C ALA A 283 19.83 -2.54 15.05
N ALA A 284 18.58 -2.32 14.65
CA ALA A 284 18.23 -1.51 13.48
C ALA A 284 18.65 -0.03 13.67
N LEU A 285 18.36 0.55 14.84
CA LEU A 285 18.70 1.93 15.17
C LEU A 285 20.22 2.14 15.27
N THR A 286 20.94 1.18 15.84
CA THR A 286 22.41 1.18 15.89
C THR A 286 23.00 1.19 14.48
N LYS A 287 22.51 0.31 13.60
CA LYS A 287 22.95 0.22 12.20
C LYS A 287 22.63 1.50 11.44
N LEU A 288 21.43 2.06 11.62
CA LEU A 288 21.00 3.31 11.00
C LEU A 288 21.89 4.48 11.44
N LEU A 289 22.16 4.58 12.75
CA LEU A 289 23.03 5.62 13.30
C LEU A 289 24.46 5.52 12.72
N ALA A 290 25.01 4.31 12.62
CA ALA A 290 26.33 4.09 12.03
C ALA A 290 26.38 4.54 10.57
N LEU A 291 25.35 4.26 9.77
CA LEU A 291 25.28 4.70 8.36
C LEU A 291 25.23 6.22 8.25
N VAL A 292 24.40 6.87 9.07
CA VAL A 292 24.27 8.33 9.11
C VAL A 292 25.59 9.00 9.47
N LEU A 293 26.32 8.47 10.46
CA LEU A 293 27.55 9.07 10.96
C LEU A 293 28.78 8.74 10.12
N ARG A 294 28.82 7.59 9.46
CA ARG A 294 29.95 7.19 8.60
C ARG A 294 30.17 8.17 7.44
N GLY A 295 29.10 8.81 6.98
CA GLY A 295 29.08 9.57 5.74
C GLY A 295 29.05 8.63 4.52
N GLY A 296 28.25 8.98 3.52
CA GLY A 296 28.06 8.19 2.29
C GLY A 296 26.61 7.96 1.90
N GLU A 297 25.67 8.14 2.83
CA GLU A 297 24.24 8.19 2.53
C GLU A 297 23.86 9.50 1.86
N SER A 298 22.77 9.49 1.09
CA SER A 298 22.24 10.72 0.50
C SER A 298 21.70 11.66 1.57
N THR A 299 21.74 12.96 1.28
CA THR A 299 21.16 14.02 2.12
C THR A 299 19.71 13.71 2.51
N SER A 300 18.91 13.17 1.57
CA SER A 300 17.53 12.79 1.84
C SER A 300 17.40 11.63 2.82
N VAL A 301 18.26 10.60 2.73
CA VAL A 301 18.27 9.49 3.68
C VAL A 301 18.71 9.96 5.06
N VAL A 302 19.74 10.79 5.15
CA VAL A 302 20.20 11.35 6.45
C VAL A 302 19.09 12.19 7.09
N ALA A 303 18.49 13.12 6.33
CA ALA A 303 17.40 13.96 6.81
C ALA A 303 16.19 13.14 7.30
N ALA A 304 15.79 12.11 6.55
CA ALA A 304 14.68 11.22 6.95
C ALA A 304 15.04 10.36 8.17
N SER A 305 16.29 9.89 8.27
CA SER A 305 16.78 9.11 9.41
C SER A 305 16.75 9.95 10.68
N SER A 306 17.10 11.24 10.60
CA SER A 306 16.97 12.17 11.72
C SER A 306 15.53 12.29 12.23
N GLY A 307 14.52 12.17 11.35
CA GLY A 307 13.11 12.10 11.75
C GLY A 307 12.78 10.92 12.67
N VAL A 308 13.38 9.75 12.42
CA VAL A 308 13.21 8.55 13.28
C VAL A 308 13.75 8.82 14.68
N PHE A 309 14.95 9.38 14.79
CA PHE A 309 15.57 9.73 16.06
C PHE A 309 14.87 10.91 16.76
N ALA A 310 14.37 11.89 16.00
CA ALA A 310 13.56 12.99 16.52
C ALA A 310 12.29 12.48 17.21
N ARG A 311 11.62 11.49 16.60
CA ARG A 311 10.46 10.82 17.18
C ARG A 311 10.81 10.11 18.49
N MET A 312 11.95 9.40 18.51
CA MET A 312 12.44 8.72 19.72
C MET A 312 12.73 9.71 20.87
N LEU A 313 13.37 10.85 20.56
CA LEU A 313 13.66 11.92 21.52
C LEU A 313 12.39 12.53 22.10
N LEU A 314 11.40 12.82 21.26
CA LEU A 314 10.13 13.39 21.71
C LEU A 314 9.35 12.43 22.61
N ASN A 315 9.36 11.15 22.27
CA ASN A 315 8.62 10.15 23.02
C ASN A 315 9.26 9.82 24.37
N ASN A 316 10.61 9.75 24.45
CA ASN A 316 11.32 9.37 25.67
C ASN A 316 12.60 10.19 25.89
N SER A 317 12.45 11.49 26.15
CA SER A 317 13.60 12.39 26.31
C SER A 317 14.51 12.07 27.50
N SER A 318 14.00 11.45 28.56
CA SER A 318 14.79 11.09 29.74
C SER A 318 15.82 9.99 29.45
N GLU A 319 15.48 9.08 28.55
CA GLU A 319 16.34 7.97 28.13
C GLU A 319 17.27 8.36 26.97
N TRP A 320 17.18 9.59 26.46
CA TRP A 320 17.92 10.00 25.28
C TRP A 320 19.42 9.73 25.37
N PRO A 321 20.14 10.14 26.44
CA PRO A 321 21.56 9.83 26.57
C PRO A 321 21.82 8.32 26.69
N SER A 322 20.95 7.56 27.38
CA SER A 322 21.14 6.13 27.63
C SER A 322 21.07 5.30 26.34
N TYR A 323 20.30 5.73 25.34
CA TYR A 323 20.30 5.11 24.00
C TYR A 323 21.68 5.18 23.35
N PHE A 324 22.32 6.37 23.32
CA PHE A 324 23.63 6.53 22.69
C PHE A 324 24.75 5.84 23.47
N GLN A 325 24.63 5.71 24.80
CA GLN A 325 25.55 4.89 25.59
C GLN A 325 25.51 3.41 25.19
N ARG A 326 24.32 2.88 24.85
CA ARG A 326 24.20 1.51 24.32
C ARG A 326 24.78 1.39 22.91
N TYR A 327 24.44 2.34 22.03
CA TYR A 327 24.94 2.34 20.64
C TYR A 327 26.47 2.49 20.57
N ALA A 328 27.09 3.17 21.54
CA ALA A 328 28.53 3.37 21.62
C ALA A 328 29.35 2.07 21.57
N ALA A 329 28.79 0.95 22.02
CA ALA A 329 29.46 -0.36 21.96
C ALA A 329 29.69 -0.86 20.53
N HIS A 330 28.95 -0.34 19.55
CA HIS A 330 28.89 -0.88 18.19
C HIS A 330 29.08 0.18 17.10
N VAL A 331 28.90 1.46 17.42
CA VAL A 331 29.06 2.56 16.46
C VAL A 331 30.39 3.28 16.69
N PRO A 332 31.32 3.29 15.72
CA PRO A 332 32.56 4.05 15.84
C PRO A 332 32.27 5.55 15.76
N LEU A 333 33.10 6.35 16.44
CA LEU A 333 33.03 7.81 16.34
C LEU A 333 33.48 8.27 14.95
N PRO A 334 32.77 9.20 14.31
CA PRO A 334 33.21 9.80 13.06
C PRO A 334 34.49 10.64 13.26
N ALA A 335 35.22 10.87 12.18
CA ALA A 335 36.36 11.77 12.20
C ALA A 335 35.90 13.19 12.55
N GLY A 336 36.53 13.82 13.55
CA GLY A 336 36.12 15.13 14.05
C GLY A 336 34.94 15.10 15.03
N ALA A 337 34.60 13.93 15.57
CA ALA A 337 33.58 13.83 16.61
C ALA A 337 33.87 14.79 17.79
N PRO A 338 32.83 15.40 18.37
CA PRO A 338 32.98 16.30 19.51
C PRO A 338 33.67 15.62 20.70
N SER A 339 34.56 16.35 21.37
CA SER A 339 35.13 15.87 22.64
C SER A 339 34.03 15.87 23.71
N ALA A 340 33.82 14.72 24.34
CA ALA A 340 32.80 14.55 25.38
C ALA A 340 33.28 13.63 26.50
N GLY A 341 32.54 13.60 27.61
CA GLY A 341 32.89 12.82 28.80
C GLY A 341 32.87 11.30 28.59
N SER A 342 32.15 10.83 27.58
CA SER A 342 32.07 9.41 27.22
C SER A 342 31.91 9.23 25.70
N HIS A 343 32.14 8.01 25.21
CA HIS A 343 31.90 7.66 23.80
C HIS A 343 30.44 7.88 23.41
N GLY A 344 29.48 7.50 24.25
CA GLY A 344 28.06 7.69 23.97
C GLY A 344 27.68 9.17 23.86
N ASP A 345 28.25 10.03 24.71
CA ASP A 345 27.99 11.47 24.63
C ASP A 345 28.59 12.06 23.35
N ALA A 346 29.81 11.67 22.99
CA ALA A 346 30.46 12.10 21.74
C ALA A 346 29.64 11.65 20.52
N LEU A 347 29.07 10.45 20.56
CA LEU A 347 28.23 9.89 19.50
C LEU A 347 26.91 10.66 19.37
N MET A 348 26.25 10.95 20.50
CA MET A 348 25.03 11.77 20.54
C MET A 348 25.28 13.16 19.95
N LEU A 349 26.35 13.82 20.37
CA LEU A 349 26.68 15.16 19.89
C LEU A 349 27.05 15.16 18.40
N ALA A 350 27.80 14.17 17.94
CA ALA A 350 28.11 14.01 16.51
C ALA A 350 26.82 13.83 15.68
N PHE A 351 25.85 13.06 16.17
CA PHE A 351 24.55 12.92 15.51
C PHE A 351 23.77 14.23 15.49
N VAL A 352 23.77 14.98 16.60
CA VAL A 352 23.12 16.31 16.65
C VAL A 352 23.73 17.27 15.63
N ASP A 353 25.05 17.27 15.47
CA ASP A 353 25.73 18.10 14.48
C ASP A 353 25.32 17.74 13.04
N VAL A 354 25.30 16.43 12.73
CA VAL A 354 24.82 15.94 11.43
C VAL A 354 23.35 16.31 11.21
N TRP A 355 22.50 16.17 12.21
CA TRP A 355 21.09 16.51 12.11
C TRP A 355 20.88 18.01 11.87
N LEU A 356 21.53 18.88 12.64
CA LEU A 356 21.47 20.34 12.46
C LEU A 356 21.93 20.73 11.05
N GLY A 357 23.01 20.13 10.55
CA GLY A 357 23.52 20.37 9.20
C GLY A 357 22.63 19.87 8.06
N GLN A 358 21.56 19.12 8.35
CA GLN A 358 20.66 18.54 7.35
C GLN A 358 19.22 19.08 7.46
N LEU A 359 18.94 20.00 8.38
CA LEU A 359 17.59 20.54 8.59
C LEU A 359 17.00 21.19 7.33
N ASP A 360 17.79 21.98 6.62
CA ASP A 360 17.36 22.65 5.38
C ASP A 360 16.98 21.66 4.28
N SER A 361 17.54 20.44 4.34
CA SER A 361 17.30 19.38 3.37
C SER A 361 16.01 18.58 3.64
N ILE A 362 15.36 18.79 4.79
CA ILE A 362 14.07 18.18 5.09
C ILE A 362 13.00 18.91 4.26
N ALA A 363 12.49 18.30 3.19
CA ALA A 363 11.50 18.98 2.33
C ALA A 363 10.08 19.01 2.93
N GLN A 364 9.71 18.02 3.74
CA GLN A 364 8.34 17.86 4.23
C GLN A 364 8.04 18.74 5.45
N PRO A 365 6.99 19.59 5.44
CA PRO A 365 6.66 20.48 6.56
C PRO A 365 6.42 19.75 7.89
N ALA A 366 5.75 18.59 7.85
CA ALA A 366 5.51 17.79 9.05
C ALA A 366 6.82 17.26 9.67
N ALA A 367 7.78 16.82 8.85
CA ALA A 367 9.08 16.35 9.31
C ALA A 367 9.96 17.50 9.84
N ARG A 368 9.84 18.70 9.25
CA ARG A 368 10.45 19.93 9.77
C ARG A 368 9.90 20.29 11.15
N LYS A 369 8.57 20.28 11.31
CA LYS A 369 7.91 20.51 12.59
C LYS A 369 8.33 19.47 13.64
N LEU A 370 8.38 18.19 13.26
CA LEU A 370 8.87 17.11 14.13
C LEU A 370 10.31 17.42 14.61
N SER A 371 11.18 17.83 13.68
CA SER A 371 12.57 18.15 14.01
C SER A 371 12.69 19.36 14.93
N GLY A 372 11.98 20.45 14.65
CA GLY A 372 11.95 21.64 15.50
C GLY A 372 11.48 21.33 16.92
N LEU A 373 10.38 20.58 17.07
CA LEU A 373 9.88 20.15 18.39
C LEU A 373 10.90 19.28 19.13
N ALA A 374 11.54 18.35 18.42
CA ALA A 374 12.52 17.46 19.02
C ALA A 374 13.79 18.22 19.45
N LEU A 375 14.23 19.21 18.68
CA LEU A 375 15.33 20.11 19.03
C LEU A 375 14.99 21.00 20.24
N CYS A 376 13.75 21.51 20.33
CA CYS A 376 13.28 22.17 21.56
C CYS A 376 13.36 21.23 22.77
N ARG A 377 13.00 19.95 22.58
CA ARG A 377 13.09 18.95 23.64
C ARG A 377 14.54 18.59 24.00
N LEU A 378 15.44 18.61 23.03
CA LEU A 378 16.88 18.40 23.23
C LEU A 378 17.46 19.46 24.18
N LEU A 379 17.06 20.73 24.05
CA LEU A 379 17.50 21.81 24.95
C LEU A 379 17.07 21.60 26.41
N CYS A 380 16.06 20.78 26.67
CA CYS A 380 15.64 20.43 28.03
C CYS A 380 16.51 19.34 28.67
N ILE A 381 17.44 18.73 27.93
CA ILE A 381 18.33 17.69 28.45
C ILE A 381 19.53 18.36 29.13
N PRO A 382 19.82 18.09 30.42
CA PRO A 382 20.89 18.73 31.16
C PRO A 382 22.27 18.15 30.77
N HIS A 383 22.73 18.49 29.57
CA HIS A 383 24.01 18.03 29.02
C HIS A 383 24.83 19.20 28.47
N ILE A 384 26.06 19.37 28.97
CA ILE A 384 26.90 20.54 28.63
C ILE A 384 27.17 20.67 27.14
N GLY A 385 27.45 19.56 26.44
CA GLY A 385 27.68 19.57 25.00
C GLY A 385 26.44 19.95 24.17
N VAL A 386 25.22 19.79 24.73
CA VAL A 386 24.00 20.28 24.07
C VAL A 386 23.91 21.80 24.25
N LEU A 387 24.25 22.31 25.44
CA LEU A 387 24.28 23.75 25.72
C LEU A 387 25.33 24.49 24.88
N GLU A 388 26.46 23.86 24.59
CA GLU A 388 27.48 24.41 23.68
C GLU A 388 26.97 24.58 22.23
N ARG A 389 25.87 23.93 21.86
CA ARG A 389 25.19 24.05 20.56
C ARG A 389 23.93 24.92 20.62
N LEU A 390 23.73 25.65 21.73
CA LEU A 390 22.52 26.44 21.95
C LEU A 390 22.25 27.43 20.81
N ASP A 391 23.29 28.08 20.31
CA ASP A 391 23.21 29.04 19.20
C ASP A 391 22.62 28.40 17.93
N SER A 392 23.16 27.25 17.54
CA SER A 392 22.80 26.50 16.35
C SER A 392 21.39 25.91 16.48
N ILE A 393 21.05 25.37 17.65
CA ILE A 393 19.72 24.82 17.92
C ILE A 393 18.66 25.94 17.94
N VAL A 394 18.93 27.08 18.58
CA VAL A 394 17.98 28.20 18.62
C VAL A 394 17.81 28.83 17.23
N ALA A 395 18.87 28.97 16.45
CA ALA A 395 18.79 29.45 15.07
C ALA A 395 17.93 28.51 14.20
N ALA A 396 18.16 27.19 14.32
CA ALA A 396 17.37 26.18 13.65
C ALA A 396 15.88 26.25 14.02
N VAL A 397 15.56 26.27 15.32
CA VAL A 397 14.18 26.31 15.80
C VAL A 397 13.47 27.60 15.37
N THR A 398 14.12 28.76 15.48
CA THR A 398 13.51 30.03 15.08
C THR A 398 13.32 30.14 13.57
N GLY A 399 14.27 29.64 12.78
CA GLY A 399 14.13 29.52 11.32
C GLY A 399 12.91 28.67 10.94
N LEU A 400 12.82 27.46 11.49
CA LEU A 400 11.69 26.55 11.26
C LEU A 400 10.35 27.16 11.72
N TRP A 401 10.33 27.87 12.84
CA TRP A 401 9.13 28.56 13.32
C TRP A 401 8.64 29.62 12.33
N HIS A 402 9.55 30.44 11.80
CA HIS A 402 9.19 31.45 10.80
C HIS A 402 8.67 30.83 9.50
N GLU A 403 9.21 29.69 9.07
CA GLU A 403 8.73 28.98 7.88
C GLU A 403 7.34 28.35 8.07
N VAL A 404 7.05 27.83 9.27
CA VAL A 404 5.81 27.07 9.54
C VAL A 404 4.66 27.98 9.99
N GLU A 405 4.92 29.04 10.76
CA GLU A 405 3.89 29.95 11.27
C GLU A 405 3.92 31.36 10.64
N GLY A 406 4.99 31.74 9.94
CA GLY A 406 5.15 33.09 9.37
C GLY A 406 4.48 33.34 8.01
N GLY A 407 3.80 32.34 7.43
CA GLY A 407 2.95 32.55 6.26
C GLY A 407 1.64 33.23 6.65
N ALA A 408 1.26 34.30 5.95
CA ALA A 408 -0.01 35.00 6.18
C ALA A 408 -1.19 34.00 6.19
N ASP A 409 -2.07 34.17 7.19
CA ASP A 409 -3.28 33.36 7.40
C ASP A 409 -4.33 33.72 6.33
N ASP A 410 -4.10 33.35 5.07
CA ASP A 410 -5.01 33.59 3.93
C ASP A 410 -6.20 32.60 3.92
N GLY A 411 -6.64 32.12 5.08
CA GLY A 411 -7.82 31.26 5.21
C GLY A 411 -7.70 29.88 4.56
N THR A 412 -6.55 29.54 3.99
CA THR A 412 -6.23 28.22 3.42
C THR A 412 -5.33 27.44 4.39
N ARG A 413 -5.78 27.29 5.64
CA ARG A 413 -5.20 26.27 6.51
C ARG A 413 -5.57 24.91 5.94
N ILE A 414 -4.69 24.37 5.10
CA ILE A 414 -4.71 22.97 4.73
C ILE A 414 -4.55 22.21 6.04
N VAL A 415 -5.63 21.57 6.48
CA VAL A 415 -5.56 20.52 7.50
C VAL A 415 -4.64 19.46 6.89
N TYR A 416 -3.38 19.43 7.32
CA TYR A 416 -2.42 18.41 6.92
C TYR A 416 -2.83 17.07 7.55
N GLY A 417 -3.91 16.49 7.02
CA GLY A 417 -4.12 15.06 7.03
C GLY A 417 -3.00 14.45 6.19
N TYR A 418 -2.36 13.43 6.75
CA TYR A 418 -1.33 12.67 6.08
C TYR A 418 -1.80 12.15 4.71
N ASP A 419 -1.26 12.70 3.63
CA ASP A 419 -1.22 12.03 2.34
C ASP A 419 0.22 11.60 2.04
N TYR A 420 0.63 10.48 2.64
CA TYR A 420 1.70 9.66 2.07
C TYR A 420 1.28 9.01 0.73
N TYR A 421 0.02 9.16 0.32
CA TYR A 421 -0.61 8.43 -0.78
C TYR A 421 -0.70 9.19 -2.11
N THR A 422 -0.60 10.53 -2.13
CA THR A 422 -0.81 11.31 -3.37
C THR A 422 0.38 11.31 -4.35
N VAL A 423 1.54 10.78 -3.95
CA VAL A 423 2.64 10.48 -4.90
C VAL A 423 2.60 9.03 -5.39
N ILE A 424 1.61 8.24 -4.94
CA ILE A 424 1.49 6.80 -5.24
C ILE A 424 0.38 6.49 -6.26
N SER A 425 -0.51 7.44 -6.56
CA SER A 425 -1.52 7.35 -7.63
C SER A 425 -1.11 8.15 -8.89
N GLY A 426 0.12 7.99 -9.35
CA GLY A 426 0.58 8.45 -10.66
C GLY A 426 0.36 7.38 -11.74
N GLY A 427 -0.86 6.82 -11.81
CA GLY A 427 -1.37 6.09 -12.97
C GLY A 427 -2.18 7.08 -13.80
N GLY A 428 -1.89 7.15 -15.11
CA GLY A 428 -2.27 8.26 -15.98
C GLY A 428 -3.69 8.78 -15.84
N MET A 429 -3.80 10.09 -15.64
CA MET A 429 -4.92 10.87 -16.14
C MET A 429 -4.38 11.74 -17.26
N ALA A 430 -4.76 11.38 -18.47
CA ALA A 430 -5.00 12.34 -19.56
C ALA A 430 -6.49 12.69 -19.53
#